data_AF-A0AAU4ZI30-F1
#
_entry.id   AF-A0AAU4ZI30-F1
#
_cell.length_a   1.000
_cell.length_b   1.000
_cell.length_c   1.000
_cell.angle_alpha   90.00
_cell.angle_beta   90.00
_cell.angle_gamma   90.00
#
_symmetry.space_group_name_H-M   'P 1'
#
loop_
_entity.id
_entity.type
_entity.pdbx_description
1 polymer ?
#
loop_
_entity_poly.entity_id
_entity_poly.type
_entity_poly.pdbx_seq_one_letter_code
_entity_poly.pdbx_strand_id
1 'polypeptide(L)'
;MTGTLFQLSFYLAAPFWLLMILAPNWRPTARIAASPLTVLPVLVLYLMMAVPVFPELWDAVRSPDIDTFRELMALADGAGAIWAQVIAWDLLLGQWMYLEGRRLGISPLVMGPLLVLTILLSPFGLLIFLALRAAQKPRTRPGNAVPDRVGRATP
;
A
#
# COMPACT_ATOMS: atom_id res chain seq x y z
N MET A 1 -9.20 -16.41 21.18
CA MET A 1 -7.87 -16.34 20.53
C MET A 1 -7.84 -15.35 19.37
N THR A 2 -8.89 -15.32 18.55
CA THR A 2 -9.04 -14.40 17.41
C THR A 2 -8.83 -12.92 17.74
N GLY A 3 -9.33 -12.44 18.87
CA GLY A 3 -9.11 -11.04 19.30
C GLY A 3 -7.63 -10.65 19.45
N THR A 4 -6.77 -11.58 19.88
CA THR A 4 -5.31 -11.34 19.97
C THR A 4 -4.66 -11.34 18.59
N LEU A 5 -5.04 -12.27 17.71
CA LEU A 5 -4.56 -12.31 16.32
C LEU A 5 -4.96 -11.06 15.54
N PHE A 6 -6.18 -10.58 15.77
CA PHE A 6 -6.68 -9.32 15.21
C PHE A 6 -5.80 -8.14 15.63
N GLN A 7 -5.48 -7.98 16.92
CA GLN A 7 -4.60 -6.90 17.38
C GLN A 7 -3.17 -7.02 16.83
N LEU A 8 -2.65 -8.25 16.73
CA LEU A 8 -1.33 -8.52 16.16
C LEU A 8 -1.23 -8.08 14.69
N SER A 9 -2.32 -8.14 13.91
CA SER A 9 -2.30 -7.67 12.52
C SER A 9 -1.91 -6.19 12.40
N PHE A 10 -2.37 -5.35 13.33
CA PHE A 10 -1.98 -3.94 13.41
C PHE A 10 -0.53 -3.77 13.87
N TYR A 11 -0.14 -4.49 14.93
CA TYR A 11 1.21 -4.37 15.49
C TYR A 11 2.30 -4.87 14.54
N LEU A 12 2.01 -5.83 13.67
CA LEU A 12 2.95 -6.30 12.65
C LEU A 12 3.08 -5.31 11.48
N ALA A 13 2.01 -4.59 11.13
CA ALA A 13 2.06 -3.57 10.09
C ALA A 13 2.67 -2.24 10.57
N ALA A 14 2.45 -1.87 11.84
CA ALA A 14 2.81 -0.58 12.41
C ALA A 14 4.30 -0.19 12.25
N PRO A 15 5.29 -1.09 12.46
CA PRO A 15 6.70 -0.75 12.27
C PRO A 15 7.01 -0.25 10.86
N PHE A 16 6.41 -0.86 9.83
CA PHE A 16 6.64 -0.46 8.44
C PHE A 16 6.05 0.92 8.14
N TRP A 17 4.84 1.19 8.63
CA TRP A 17 4.21 2.50 8.56
C TRP A 17 5.02 3.57 9.29
N LEU A 18 5.44 3.28 10.52
CA LEU A 18 6.23 4.20 11.33
C LEU A 18 7.55 4.54 10.64
N LEU A 19 8.19 3.55 10.01
CA LEU A 19 9.44 3.74 9.27
C LEU A 19 9.23 4.68 8.07
N MET A 20 8.14 4.53 7.32
CA MET A 20 7.80 5.39 6.18
C MET A 20 7.42 6.82 6.59
N ILE A 21 6.77 6.98 7.75
CA ILE A 21 6.30 8.29 8.24
C ILE A 21 7.40 9.06 8.98
N LEU A 22 8.11 8.42 9.92
CA LEU A 22 9.11 9.07 10.78
C LEU A 22 10.51 9.10 10.18
N ALA A 23 10.87 8.10 9.36
CA ALA A 23 12.18 8.02 8.73
C ALA A 23 12.09 8.00 7.18
N PRO A 24 11.37 8.95 6.53
CA PRO A 24 11.05 8.90 5.11
C PRO A 24 12.28 9.05 4.19
N ASN A 25 13.34 9.71 4.68
CA ASN A 25 14.56 9.98 3.91
C ASN A 25 15.66 8.92 4.13
N TRP A 26 15.42 7.95 4.99
CA TRP A 26 16.42 6.94 5.34
C TRP A 26 16.54 5.88 4.23
N ARG A 27 17.78 5.56 3.81
CA ARG A 27 18.02 4.60 2.71
C ARG A 27 17.41 3.21 2.98
N PRO A 28 17.52 2.63 4.20
CA PRO A 28 16.83 1.39 4.54
C PRO A 28 15.31 1.48 4.40
N THR A 29 14.68 2.61 4.75
CA THR A 29 13.22 2.79 4.58
C THR A 29 12.80 2.58 3.14
N ALA A 30 13.51 3.20 2.21
CA ALA A 30 13.26 3.02 0.78
C ALA A 30 13.41 1.56 0.33
N ARG A 31 14.41 0.86 0.86
CA ARG A 31 14.70 -0.54 0.51
C ARG A 31 13.65 -1.49 1.06
N ILE A 32 13.22 -1.27 2.31
CA ILE A 32 12.17 -2.07 2.96
C ILE A 32 10.84 -1.84 2.27
N ALA A 33 10.46 -0.59 2.01
CA ALA A 33 9.21 -0.26 1.32
C ALA A 33 9.19 -0.77 -0.13
N ALA A 34 10.34 -0.93 -0.78
CA ALA A 34 10.43 -1.55 -2.11
C ALA A 34 10.23 -3.07 -2.10
N SER A 35 10.25 -3.71 -0.93
CA SER A 35 10.05 -5.15 -0.81
C SER A 35 8.58 -5.49 -0.54
N PRO A 36 7.93 -6.28 -1.40
CA PRO A 36 6.58 -6.78 -1.12
C PRO A 36 6.54 -7.81 0.01
N LEU A 37 7.69 -8.30 0.49
CA LEU A 37 7.75 -9.33 1.55
C LEU A 37 7.35 -8.79 2.93
N THR A 38 7.22 -7.48 3.06
CA THR A 38 6.78 -6.77 4.27
C THR A 38 5.37 -7.14 4.71
N VAL A 39 4.49 -7.61 3.82
CA VAL A 39 3.14 -8.09 4.19
C VAL A 39 3.11 -9.51 4.73
N LEU A 40 4.18 -10.30 4.56
CA LEU A 40 4.19 -11.70 4.96
C LEU A 40 3.76 -11.93 6.41
N PRO A 41 4.19 -11.13 7.42
CA PRO A 41 3.76 -11.34 8.79
C PRO A 41 2.23 -11.21 8.96
N VAL A 42 1.61 -10.25 8.26
CA VAL A 42 0.15 -10.05 8.29
C VAL A 42 -0.57 -11.16 7.53
N LEU A 43 -0.01 -11.61 6.40
CA LEU A 43 -0.55 -12.73 5.62
C LEU A 43 -0.50 -14.06 6.38
N VAL A 44 0.51 -14.27 7.23
CA VAL A 44 0.54 -15.44 8.12
C VAL A 44 -0.64 -15.41 9.09
N LEU A 45 -0.95 -14.26 9.69
CA LEU A 45 -2.13 -14.12 10.56
C LEU A 45 -3.43 -14.32 9.79
N TYR A 46 -3.52 -13.77 8.56
CA TYR A 46 -4.64 -14.06 7.66
C TYR A 46 -4.82 -15.57 7.48
N LEU A 47 -3.77 -16.32 7.14
CA LEU A 47 -3.87 -17.76 6.94
C LEU A 47 -4.28 -18.50 8.22
N MET A 48 -3.76 -18.09 9.38
CA MET A 48 -4.15 -18.70 10.67
C MET A 48 -5.64 -18.55 10.97
N MET A 49 -6.27 -17.44 10.52
CA MET A 49 -7.70 -17.19 10.69
C MET A 49 -8.54 -17.71 9.52
N ALA A 50 -8.00 -17.76 8.30
CA ALA A 50 -8.71 -18.19 7.10
C ALA A 50 -8.84 -19.72 7.00
N VAL A 51 -7.82 -20.48 7.45
CA VAL A 51 -7.81 -21.94 7.34
C VAL A 51 -8.98 -22.61 8.08
N PRO A 52 -9.33 -22.22 9.32
CA PRO A 52 -10.48 -22.80 10.04
C PRO A 52 -11.84 -22.58 9.36
N VAL A 53 -12.00 -21.47 8.63
CA VAL A 53 -13.25 -21.07 7.94
C VAL A 53 -13.10 -21.11 6.41
N PHE A 54 -12.18 -21.94 5.93
CA PHE A 54 -11.85 -22.00 4.51
C PHE A 54 -13.04 -22.39 3.63
N PRO A 55 -13.92 -23.34 4.01
CA PRO A 55 -15.10 -23.66 3.20
C PRO A 55 -15.99 -22.43 2.95
N GLU A 56 -16.34 -21.70 4.00
CA GLU A 56 -17.19 -20.51 3.95
C GLU A 56 -16.50 -19.38 3.17
N LEU A 57 -15.19 -19.20 3.38
CA LEU A 57 -14.38 -18.25 2.62
C LEU A 57 -14.37 -18.59 1.12
N TRP A 58 -14.21 -19.87 0.79
CA TRP A 58 -14.16 -20.34 -0.59
C TRP A 58 -15.53 -20.27 -1.29
N ASP A 59 -16.61 -20.45 -0.54
CA ASP A 59 -17.97 -20.29 -1.03
C ASP A 59 -18.28 -18.82 -1.32
N ALA A 60 -17.90 -17.90 -0.42
CA ALA A 60 -18.01 -16.46 -0.65
C ALA A 60 -17.21 -15.97 -1.87
N VAL A 61 -16.07 -16.62 -2.18
CA VAL A 61 -15.24 -16.29 -3.35
C VAL A 61 -15.82 -16.86 -4.65
N ARG A 62 -16.30 -18.11 -4.64
CA ARG A 62 -16.82 -18.78 -5.85
C ARG A 62 -18.21 -18.32 -6.23
N SER A 63 -19.03 -17.98 -5.25
CA SER A 63 -20.40 -17.50 -5.44
C SER A 63 -20.49 -16.12 -4.79
N PRO A 64 -20.16 -15.04 -5.53
CA PRO A 64 -20.14 -13.68 -5.01
C PRO A 64 -21.57 -13.19 -4.76
N ASP A 65 -22.16 -13.68 -3.67
CA ASP A 65 -23.46 -13.30 -3.15
C ASP A 65 -23.28 -12.60 -1.79
N ILE A 66 -24.07 -11.56 -1.56
CA ILE A 66 -23.93 -10.71 -0.39
C ILE A 66 -24.31 -11.43 0.90
N ASP A 67 -25.22 -12.41 0.83
CA ASP A 67 -25.67 -13.14 2.01
C ASP A 67 -24.60 -14.16 2.43
N THR A 68 -23.99 -14.88 1.49
CA THR A 68 -22.81 -15.74 1.76
C THR A 68 -21.66 -14.95 2.38
N PHE A 69 -21.40 -13.73 1.90
CA PHE A 69 -20.36 -12.88 2.49
C PHE A 69 -20.71 -12.42 3.91
N ARG A 70 -21.98 -12.12 4.19
CA ARG A 70 -22.44 -11.78 5.55
C ARG A 70 -22.27 -12.94 6.51
N GLU A 71 -22.57 -14.16 6.08
CA GLU A 71 -22.38 -15.38 6.88
C GLU A 71 -20.90 -15.57 7.25
N LEU A 72 -19.98 -15.40 6.29
CA LEU A 72 -18.55 -15.42 6.55
C LEU A 72 -18.14 -14.33 7.56
N MET A 73 -18.64 -13.11 7.40
CA MET A 73 -18.32 -11.99 8.29
C MET A 73 -18.92 -12.13 9.70
N ALA A 74 -19.95 -12.98 9.88
CA ALA A 74 -20.48 -13.30 11.19
C ALA A 74 -19.55 -14.22 12.00
N LEU A 75 -18.66 -14.96 11.32
CA LEU A 75 -17.63 -15.77 11.95
C LEU A 75 -16.48 -14.89 12.41
N ALA A 76 -16.05 -15.04 13.68
CA ALA A 76 -14.96 -14.26 14.24
C ALA A 76 -13.66 -14.39 13.41
N ASP A 77 -13.31 -15.62 13.02
CA ASP A 77 -12.12 -15.91 12.23
C ASP A 77 -12.29 -15.45 10.77
N GLY A 78 -13.51 -15.48 10.22
CA GLY A 78 -13.82 -14.93 8.90
C GLY A 78 -13.62 -13.42 8.84
N ALA A 79 -14.24 -12.69 9.77
CA ALA A 79 -14.06 -11.25 9.91
C ALA A 79 -12.58 -10.88 10.16
N GLY A 80 -11.90 -11.63 11.03
CA GLY A 80 -10.49 -11.44 11.34
C GLY A 80 -9.58 -11.65 10.12
N ALA A 81 -9.83 -12.69 9.34
CA ALA A 81 -9.10 -12.96 8.10
C ALA A 81 -9.29 -11.82 7.09
N ILE A 82 -10.54 -11.44 6.78
CA ILE A 82 -10.83 -10.34 5.85
C ILE A 82 -10.16 -9.04 6.32
N TRP A 83 -10.18 -8.76 7.62
CA TRP A 83 -9.52 -7.58 8.16
C TRP A 83 -7.98 -7.62 8.05
N ALA A 84 -7.35 -8.76 8.35
CA ALA A 84 -5.91 -8.93 8.15
C ALA A 84 -5.53 -8.77 6.67
N GLN A 85 -6.36 -9.27 5.75
CA GLN A 85 -6.21 -9.06 4.33
C GLN A 85 -6.26 -7.57 3.97
N VAL A 86 -7.22 -6.81 4.51
CA VAL A 86 -7.30 -5.35 4.31
C VAL A 86 -6.01 -4.66 4.77
N ILE A 87 -5.51 -4.97 5.96
CA ILE A 87 -4.26 -4.40 6.49
C ILE A 87 -3.06 -4.72 5.59
N ALA A 88 -2.98 -5.96 5.08
CA ALA A 88 -1.91 -6.36 4.17
C ALA A 88 -1.94 -5.53 2.87
N TRP A 89 -3.13 -5.34 2.28
CA TRP A 89 -3.30 -4.53 1.09
C TRP A 89 -3.01 -3.05 1.33
N ASP A 90 -3.47 -2.50 2.45
CA ASP A 90 -3.19 -1.12 2.83
C ASP A 90 -1.69 -0.87 2.99
N LEU A 91 -0.94 -1.85 3.54
CA LEU A 91 0.50 -1.74 3.67
C LEU A 91 1.20 -1.69 2.29
N LEU A 92 0.82 -2.55 1.34
CA LEU A 92 1.36 -2.50 -0.03
C LEU A 92 1.01 -1.18 -0.72
N LEU A 93 -0.23 -0.73 -0.53
CA LEU A 93 -0.71 0.53 -1.08
C LEU A 93 0.09 1.71 -0.52
N GLY A 94 0.29 1.75 0.80
CA GLY A 94 1.11 2.75 1.48
C GLY A 94 2.56 2.75 1.00
N GLN A 95 3.15 1.57 0.79
CA GLN A 95 4.50 1.43 0.23
C GLN A 95 4.60 1.97 -1.18
N TRP A 96 3.64 1.62 -2.04
CA TRP A 96 3.57 2.15 -3.39
C TRP A 96 3.42 3.68 -3.37
N MET A 97 2.48 4.21 -2.58
CA MET A 97 2.28 5.65 -2.40
C MET A 97 3.55 6.35 -1.92
N TYR A 98 4.25 5.79 -0.94
CA TYR A 98 5.51 6.31 -0.42
C TYR A 98 6.61 6.34 -1.50
N LEU A 99 6.82 5.24 -2.22
CA LEU A 99 7.84 5.15 -3.27
C LEU A 99 7.53 6.08 -4.45
N GLU A 100 6.27 6.13 -4.87
CA GLU A 100 5.82 6.98 -5.96
C GLU A 100 5.89 8.46 -5.55
N GLY A 101 5.50 8.80 -4.31
CA GLY A 101 5.67 10.14 -3.76
C GLY A 101 7.13 10.59 -3.78
N ARG A 102 8.07 9.69 -3.46
CA ARG A 102 9.50 9.96 -3.58
C ARG A 102 9.97 10.13 -5.03
N ARG A 103 9.44 9.35 -5.97
CA ARG A 103 9.75 9.50 -7.42
C ARG A 103 9.27 10.85 -7.97
N LEU A 104 8.11 11.31 -7.52
CA LEU A 104 7.52 12.59 -7.89
C LEU A 104 8.17 13.78 -7.16
N GLY A 105 8.92 13.53 -6.08
CA GLY A 105 9.51 14.57 -5.25
C GLY A 105 8.49 15.27 -4.34
N ILE A 106 7.41 14.58 -3.96
CA ILE A 106 6.45 15.04 -2.96
C ILE A 106 7.18 15.15 -1.61
N SER A 107 7.01 16.28 -0.93
CA SER A 107 7.68 16.49 0.36
C SER A 107 7.19 15.49 1.42
N PRO A 108 8.08 14.99 2.31
CA PRO A 108 7.67 14.10 3.39
C PRO A 108 6.64 14.71 4.35
N LEU A 109 6.58 16.04 4.45
CA LEU A 109 5.58 16.75 5.27
C LEU A 109 4.15 16.62 4.73
N VAL A 110 4.00 16.45 3.41
CA VAL A 110 2.70 16.14 2.79
C VAL A 110 2.45 14.63 2.80
N MET A 111 3.50 13.85 2.51
CA MET A 111 3.40 12.40 2.43
C MET A 111 3.07 11.75 3.79
N GLY A 112 3.63 12.27 4.89
CA GLY A 112 3.41 11.73 6.24
C GLY A 112 1.93 11.73 6.66
N PRO A 113 1.24 12.89 6.69
CA PRO A 113 -0.19 12.97 6.97
C PRO A 113 -1.04 12.15 5.99
N LEU A 114 -0.63 12.08 4.72
CA LEU A 114 -1.32 11.29 3.71
C LEU A 114 -1.21 9.79 4.00
N LEU A 115 -0.04 9.30 4.41
CA LEU A 115 0.15 7.92 4.86
C LEU A 115 -0.65 7.62 6.13
N VAL A 116 -0.70 8.55 7.09
CA VAL A 116 -1.55 8.41 8.29
C VAL A 116 -3.02 8.29 7.90
N LEU A 117 -3.49 9.14 6.97
CA LEU A 117 -4.84 9.02 6.43
C LEU A 117 -5.05 7.68 5.74
N THR A 118 -4.06 7.16 5.01
CA THR A 118 -4.15 5.84 4.36
C THR A 118 -4.25 4.71 5.38
N ILE A 119 -3.59 4.79 6.54
CA ILE A 119 -3.73 3.78 7.62
C ILE A 119 -5.17 3.72 8.14
N LEU A 120 -5.82 4.87 8.29
CA LEU A 120 -7.16 4.96 8.86
C LEU A 120 -8.26 4.73 7.83
N LEU A 121 -8.03 5.21 6.61
CA LEU A 121 -9.03 5.35 5.58
C LEU A 121 -8.36 5.34 4.20
N SER A 122 -7.81 4.18 3.83
CA SER A 122 -7.04 3.97 2.61
C SER A 122 -7.73 4.42 1.32
N PRO A 123 -9.07 4.30 1.13
CA PRO A 123 -9.71 4.78 -0.10
C PRO A 123 -9.56 6.30 -0.27
N PHE A 124 -9.64 7.07 0.81
CA PHE A 124 -9.56 8.52 0.77
C PHE A 124 -8.11 8.99 0.65
N GLY A 125 -7.18 8.36 1.38
CA GLY A 125 -5.75 8.60 1.24
C GLY A 125 -5.28 8.36 -0.21
N LEU A 126 -5.75 7.29 -0.83
CA LEU A 126 -5.46 6.98 -2.23
C LEU A 126 -6.01 8.02 -3.20
N LEU A 127 -7.28 8.44 -3.04
CA LEU A 127 -7.88 9.45 -3.92
C LEU A 127 -7.10 10.77 -3.88
N ILE A 128 -6.74 11.24 -2.68
CA ILE A 128 -5.94 12.46 -2.51
C ILE A 128 -4.56 12.28 -3.13
N PHE A 129 -3.92 11.12 -2.94
CA PHE A 129 -2.62 10.83 -3.55
C PHE A 129 -2.69 10.85 -5.08
N LEU A 130 -3.73 10.26 -5.67
CA LEU A 130 -3.92 10.25 -7.12
C LEU A 130 -4.14 11.66 -7.67
N ALA A 131 -4.91 12.51 -6.97
CA ALA A 131 -5.07 13.91 -7.34
C ALA A 131 -3.73 14.67 -7.29
N LEU A 132 -2.95 14.49 -6.22
CA LEU A 132 -1.61 15.06 -6.09
C LEU A 132 -0.66 14.59 -7.20
N ARG A 133 -0.71 13.29 -7.52
CA ARG A 133 0.08 12.67 -8.58
C ARG A 133 -0.29 13.23 -9.96
N ALA A 134 -1.57 13.42 -10.25
CA ALA A 134 -2.02 14.00 -11.50
C ALA A 134 -1.61 15.47 -11.67
N ALA A 135 -1.54 16.23 -10.56
CA ALA A 135 -1.08 17.62 -10.57
C ALA A 135 0.44 17.76 -10.78
N GLN A 136 1.23 16.72 -10.50
CA GLN A 136 2.68 16.71 -10.69
C GLN A 136 3.01 16.37 -12.16
N LYS A 137 3.58 17.33 -12.92
CA LYS A 137 4.11 17.03 -14.26
C LYS A 137 5.32 16.09 -14.14
N PRO A 138 5.45 15.05 -15.00
CA PRO A 138 6.69 14.30 -15.12
C PRO A 138 7.82 15.31 -15.37
N ARG A 139 8.83 15.35 -14.49
CA ARG A 139 10.02 16.16 -14.72
C ARG A 139 10.72 15.60 -15.96
N THR A 140 10.43 16.15 -17.14
CA THR A 140 11.28 16.01 -18.32
C THR A 140 12.68 16.44 -17.91
N ARG A 141 13.64 15.50 -17.90
CA ARG A 141 15.06 15.83 -17.77
C ARG A 141 15.41 16.81 -18.90
N PRO A 142 15.78 18.07 -18.62
CA PRO A 142 16.33 18.95 -19.63
C PRO A 142 17.77 18.49 -19.85
N GLY A 143 18.04 17.74 -20.92
CA GLY A 143 19.40 17.21 -21.14
C GLY A 143 19.72 16.64 -22.52
N ASN A 144 18.74 16.28 -23.36
CA ASN A 144 19.01 15.71 -24.69
C ASN A 144 18.56 16.62 -25.84
N ALA A 145 18.66 17.94 -25.68
CA ALA A 145 18.68 18.82 -26.85
C ALA A 145 20.04 18.62 -27.56
N VAL A 146 20.07 17.67 -28.49
CA VAL A 146 21.17 17.54 -29.45
C VAL A 146 21.28 18.90 -30.15
N PRO A 147 22.44 19.59 -30.13
CA PRO A 147 22.59 20.81 -30.90
C PRO A 147 22.53 20.43 -32.38
N ASP A 148 21.53 20.96 -33.09
CA ASP A 148 21.50 20.93 -34.55
C ASP A 148 22.81 21.53 -35.05
N ARG A 149 23.69 20.67 -35.57
CA ARG A 149 24.89 21.13 -36.29
C ARG A 149 24.42 21.79 -37.57
N VAL A 150 24.41 23.11 -37.50
CA VAL A 150 24.34 24.09 -38.58
C VAL A 150 25.00 23.55 -39.85
N GLY A 151 24.18 23.25 -40.85
CA GLY A 151 24.62 23.14 -42.23
C GLY A 151 25.07 24.51 -42.72
N ARG A 152 26.38 24.75 -42.73
CA ARG A 152 27.02 25.76 -43.58
C ARG A 152 28.35 25.22 -44.09
N ALA A 153 28.34 24.79 -45.34
CA ALA A 153 29.45 24.93 -46.27
C ALA A 153 28.96 24.48 -47.65
N THR A 154 28.43 25.42 -48.43
CA THR A 154 28.47 25.35 -49.89
C THR A 154 29.52 26.37 -50.35
N PRO A 155 30.47 25.98 -51.22
CA PRO A 155 31.34 26.92 -51.90
C PRO A 155 30.59 27.72 -52.98
#